data_AF-A0A2V6GKB2-F1
#
_entry.id   AF-A0A2V6GKB2-F1
#
_cell.length_a   1.000
_cell.length_b   1.000
_cell.length_c   1.000
_cell.angle_alpha   90.00
_cell.angle_beta   90.00
_cell.angle_gamma   90.00
#
_symmetry.space_group_name_H-M   'P 1'
#
loop_
_entity.id
_entity.type
_entity.pdbx_description
1 polymer ?
#
loop_
_entity_poly.entity_id
_entity_poly.type
_entity_poly.pdbx_seq_one_letter_code
_entity_poly.pdbx_strand_id
1 'polypeptide(L)' 'MSAEGPSMKSSDGHRPPLQKTVLGTRGSELARTQARMVADRLHAQWEDVTIETNIIRTMGDESDRKT' A
#
# COMPACT_ATOMS: atom_id res chain seq x y z
N MET A 1 17.96 12.00 -28.05
CA MET A 1 17.36 12.11 -26.71
C MET A 1 16.73 10.76 -26.39
N SER A 2 17.45 9.90 -25.67
CA SER A 2 16.95 8.57 -25.30
C SER A 2 16.27 8.71 -23.94
N ALA A 3 14.99 8.37 -23.86
CA ALA A 3 14.24 8.36 -22.62
C ALA A 3 14.81 7.27 -21.71
N GLU A 4 15.32 7.66 -20.55
CA GLU A 4 15.66 6.71 -19.48
C GLU A 4 14.34 6.13 -18.97
N GLY A 5 14.09 4.84 -19.27
CA GLY A 5 12.96 4.11 -18.71
C GLY A 5 13.07 4.04 -17.18
N PRO A 6 11.95 3.90 -16.46
CA PRO A 6 11.99 3.88 -15.00
C PRO A 6 12.80 2.67 -14.52
N SER A 7 13.91 2.98 -13.84
CA SER A 7 14.77 2.01 -13.18
C SER A 7 13.97 1.28 -12.09
N MET A 8 13.52 0.06 -12.38
CA MET A 8 13.06 -0.89 -11.37
C MET A 8 14.27 -1.28 -10.51
N LYS A 9 14.52 -0.52 -9.44
CA LYS A 9 15.52 -0.87 -8.43
C LYS A 9 14.99 -1.99 -7.55
N SER A 10 15.87 -2.96 -7.33
CA SER A 10 15.73 -4.17 -6.52
C SER A 10 15.01 -3.94 -5.19
N SER A 11 14.08 -4.84 -4.87
CA SER A 11 13.15 -4.82 -3.72
C SER A 11 13.78 -5.12 -2.37
N ASP A 12 15.09 -5.37 -2.30
CA ASP A 12 15.76 -5.73 -1.06
C ASP A 12 16.30 -4.47 -0.37
N GLY A 13 15.43 -3.82 0.42
CA GLY A 13 15.85 -2.90 1.47
C GLY A 13 15.49 -1.43 1.31
N HIS A 14 14.53 -1.06 0.45
CA HIS A 14 14.04 0.32 0.46
C HIS A 14 13.21 0.56 1.73
N ARG A 15 13.86 1.15 2.75
CA ARG A 15 13.20 1.62 3.96
C ARG A 15 12.17 2.70 3.59
N PRO A 16 10.92 2.61 4.09
CA PRO A 16 9.94 3.67 3.95
C PRO A 16 10.52 4.96 4.52
N PRO A 17 10.22 6.12 3.93
CA PRO A 17 10.66 7.39 4.50
C PRO A 17 10.21 7.48 5.96
N LEU A 18 10.99 8.17 6.81
CA LEU A 18 10.64 8.43 8.22
C LEU A 18 9.33 9.22 8.39
N GLN A 19 8.77 9.73 7.30
CA GLN A 19 7.45 10.34 7.26
C GLN A 19 6.36 9.26 7.36
N LYS A 20 5.19 9.64 7.86
CA LYS A 20 4.02 8.76 7.93
C LYS A 20 3.78 8.07 6.57
N THR A 21 3.83 6.74 6.55
CA THR A 21 3.56 5.94 5.35
C THR A 21 2.06 5.67 5.27
N VAL A 22 1.43 6.04 4.15
CA VAL A 22 -0.01 5.82 3.93
C VAL A 22 -0.23 4.63 3.01
N LEU A 23 -0.90 3.59 3.50
CA LEU A 23 -1.33 2.42 2.73
C LEU A 23 -2.75 2.64 2.21
N GLY A 24 -2.88 2.87 0.90
CA GLY A 24 -4.16 2.85 0.22
C GLY A 24 -4.66 1.43 0.01
N THR A 25 -5.91 1.13 0.37
CA THR A 25 -6.55 -0.16 0.09
C THR A 25 -8.03 -0.01 -0.26
N ARG A 26 -8.62 -1.01 -0.91
CA ARG A 26 -10.07 -1.06 -1.16
C ARG A 26 -10.84 -1.32 0.14
N GLY A 27 -12.13 -1.03 0.11
CA GLY A 27 -13.02 -1.19 1.26
C GLY A 27 -13.45 -2.63 1.57
N SER A 28 -13.20 -3.60 0.70
CA SER A 28 -13.62 -4.99 0.94
C SER A 28 -12.87 -5.63 2.11
N GLU A 29 -13.48 -6.63 2.76
CA GLU A 29 -12.85 -7.31 3.91
C GLU A 29 -11.51 -7.94 3.53
N LEU A 30 -11.46 -8.63 2.38
CA LEU A 30 -10.24 -9.20 1.84
C LEU A 30 -9.12 -8.15 1.67
N ALA A 31 -9.44 -7.01 1.06
CA ALA A 31 -8.47 -5.95 0.81
C ALA A 31 -7.95 -5.31 2.11
N ARG A 32 -8.82 -5.18 3.12
CA ARG A 32 -8.40 -4.72 4.46
C ARG A 32 -7.49 -5.73 5.15
N THR A 33 -7.76 -7.02 5.04
CA THR A 33 -6.90 -8.08 5.60
C THR A 33 -5.53 -8.08 4.93
N GLN A 34 -5.48 -7.94 3.61
CA GLN A 34 -4.22 -7.81 2.88
C GLN A 34 -3.42 -6.58 3.31
N ALA A 35 -4.07 -5.42 3.51
CA ALA A 35 -3.40 -4.21 3.98
C ALA A 35 -2.81 -4.38 5.39
N ARG A 36 -3.50 -5.09 6.29
CA ARG A 36 -2.99 -5.42 7.63
C ARG A 36 -1.75 -6.32 7.55
N MET A 37 -1.79 -7.38 6.74
CA MET A 37 -0.65 -8.28 6.55
C MET A 37 0.61 -7.53 6.08
N VAL A 38 0.44 -6.57 5.16
CA VAL A 38 1.54 -5.72 4.70
C VAL A 38 2.03 -4.81 5.84
N ALA A 39 1.13 -4.12 6.55
CA ALA A 39 1.49 -3.25 7.67
C ALA A 39 2.28 -4.01 8.76
N ASP A 40 1.83 -5.20 9.14
CA ASP A 40 2.49 -6.04 10.14
C ASP A 40 3.91 -6.40 9.71
N ARG A 41 4.10 -6.75 8.43
CA ARG A 41 5.43 -7.09 7.92
C ARG A 41 6.37 -5.88 7.86
N LEU A 42 5.85 -4.70 7.54
CA LEU A 42 6.58 -3.43 7.53
C LEU A 42 7.01 -3.04 8.95
N HIS A 43 6.12 -3.13 9.94
CA HIS A 43 6.46 -2.91 11.35
C HIS A 43 7.51 -3.91 11.86
N ALA A 44 7.40 -5.18 11.49
CA ALA A 44 8.38 -6.19 11.86
C ALA A 44 9.78 -5.94 11.25
N GLN A 45 9.85 -5.19 10.13
CA GLN A 45 11.12 -4.85 9.48
C GLN A 45 11.72 -3.54 10.01
N TRP A 46 10.87 -2.56 10.34
CA TRP A 46 11.26 -1.22 10.75
C TRP A 46 10.42 -0.78 11.94
N GLU A 47 11.00 -0.82 13.13
CA GLU A 47 10.29 -0.59 14.40
C GLU A 47 9.68 0.82 14.52
N ASP A 48 10.26 1.81 13.84
CA ASP A 48 9.84 3.22 13.90
C ASP A 48 8.96 3.66 12.73
N VAL A 49 8.56 2.75 11.84
CA VAL A 49 7.64 3.10 10.74
C VAL A 49 6.25 3.41 11.31
N THR A 50 5.69 4.56 10.97
CA THR A 50 4.28 4.88 11.26
C THR A 50 3.45 4.60 10.02
N ILE A 51 2.47 3.70 10.13
CA ILE A 51 1.61 3.28 9.03
C ILE A 51 0.17 3.73 9.29
N GLU A 52 -0.44 4.39 8.30
CA GLU A 52 -1.87 4.68 8.27
C GLU A 52 -2.52 3.98 7.08
N THR A 53 -3.65 3.31 7.32
CA THR A 53 -4.45 2.72 6.25
C THR A 53 -5.55 3.67 5.83
N ASN A 54 -5.61 4.00 4.54
CA ASN A 54 -6.67 4.80 3.95
C ASN A 54 -7.52 3.96 3.00
N ILE A 55 -8.85 4.02 3.14
CA ILE A 55 -9.78 3.32 2.26
C ILE A 55 -10.04 4.16 1.01
N ILE A 56 -9.67 3.62 -0.15
CA ILE A 56 -9.86 4.24 -1.45
C ILE A 56 -11.00 3.50 -2.16
N ARG A 57 -12.05 4.22 -2.54
CA ARG A 57 -13.10 3.69 -3.41
C ARG A 57 -12.59 3.62 -4.84
N THR A 58 -12.86 2.49 -5.48
CA THR A 58 -12.50 2.23 -6.88
C THR A 58 -13.76 2.04 -7.71
N MET A 59 -13.68 2.25 -9.04
CA MET A 59 -14.83 2.03 -9.94
C MET A 59 -15.41 0.61 -9.82
N GLY A 60 -14.56 -0.38 -9.54
CA GLY A 60 -15.00 -1.77 -9.31
C GLY A 60 -15.83 -1.97 -8.04
N ASP A 61 -15.79 -1.04 -7.07
CA ASP A 61 -16.64 -1.07 -5.87
C ASP A 61 -18.05 -0.50 -6.15
N GLU A 62 -18.26 0.22 -7.26
CA GLU A 62 -19.56 0.83 -7.60
C GLU A 62 -20.57 -0.21 -8.09
N SER A 63 -20.09 -1.29 -8.71
CA SER A 63 -20.92 -2.38 -9.25
C SER A 63 -21.67 -3.17 -8.18
N ASP A 64 -21.20 -3.17 -6.93
CA ASP A 64 -21.85 -3.86 -5.80
C ASP A 64 -23.08 -3.11 -5.25
N ARG A 65 -23.36 -1.87 -5.71
CA ARG A 65 -24.53 -1.07 -5.26
C ARG A 65 -25.82 -1.32 -6.06
N LYS A 66 -25.82 -2.21 -7.05
CA LYS A 66 -27.03 -2.57 -7.79
C LYS A 66 -27.69 -3.82 -7.18
N THR A 67 -28.39 -3.65 -6.07
CA THR A 67 -29.43 -4.57 -5.59
C THR A 67 -30.59 -3.80 -4.99
#